data_AF-N9FKE0-F1
#
_entry.id   AF-N9FKE0-F1
#
_cell.length_a   1.000
_cell.length_b   1.000
_cell.length_c   1.000
_cell.angle_alpha   90.00
_cell.angle_beta   90.00
_cell.angle_gamma   90.00
#
_symmetry.space_group_name_H-M   'P 1'
#
loop_
_entity.id
_entity.type
_entity.pdbx_description
1 polymer ?
#
loop_
_entity_poly.entity_id
_entity_poly.type
_entity_poly.pdbx_seq_one_letter_code
_entity_poly.pdbx_strand_id
1 'polypeptide(L)'
;MSSISIETYNAIMNRGKIPKTPEPPPPVLAVWPEPLYIRGKWWMCVYRLMSDMSLKWGKSNPPELFNNLEEALKIAKQRNKNLLENISVLPITLDQQETITIKVNKELQKKERLVNEEKLMLQEAQRRAKTRRKPEINELILPERSEKCRQTLHAQLITMPYLTRVLVSEKNKQFILERSKENELKWSQPISAKKKAIEYTYKATIAEGFDLDPEAHWGKTKATIRDLLLPKANKLLQLASVQRLLAEAKLKGQFVLVINGYVFWYEEDGNIGWTIKQTDSTLSENKGNTVWLEGKIESKNHGRLIILPYKKTNGDFVNGHTKNGPRDGPAKPRHSSQYVSLHFHVLEDDLMIGLFGELPYE
;
A
#
# COMPACT_ATOMS: atom_id res chain seq x y z
N MET A 1 63.46 35.21 -5.46
CA MET A 1 62.65 33.97 -5.50
C MET A 1 61.23 34.37 -5.84
N SER A 2 60.82 34.24 -7.11
CA SER A 2 59.46 34.60 -7.55
C SER A 2 58.49 33.47 -7.23
N SER A 3 57.43 33.78 -6.49
CA SER A 3 56.34 32.88 -6.16
C SER A 3 55.45 32.68 -7.39
N ILE A 4 55.31 31.44 -7.83
CA ILE A 4 54.35 31.04 -8.87
C ILE A 4 52.95 31.16 -8.24
N SER A 5 52.01 31.80 -8.95
CA SER A 5 50.63 31.92 -8.45
C SER A 5 49.96 30.54 -8.38
N ILE A 6 49.05 30.36 -7.41
CA ILE A 6 48.29 29.11 -7.21
C ILE A 6 47.53 28.72 -8.49
N GLU A 7 47.09 29.69 -9.28
CA GLU A 7 46.43 29.48 -10.57
C GLU A 7 47.37 28.89 -11.62
N THR A 8 48.65 29.31 -11.61
CA THR A 8 49.67 28.80 -12.53
C THR A 8 50.11 27.38 -12.11
N TYR A 9 50.19 27.11 -10.80
CA TYR A 9 50.41 25.76 -10.27
C TYR A 9 49.27 24.79 -10.65
N ASN A 10 48.01 25.23 -10.52
CA ASN A 10 46.84 24.43 -10.87
C ASN A 10 46.70 24.20 -12.39
N ALA A 11 47.10 25.17 -13.22
CA ALA A 11 47.12 25.03 -14.67
C ALA A 11 48.18 24.03 -15.15
N ILE A 12 49.32 23.94 -14.46
CA ILE A 12 50.38 22.96 -14.73
C ILE A 12 49.96 21.55 -14.27
N MET A 13 49.31 21.43 -13.12
CA MET A 13 48.86 20.14 -12.55
C MET A 13 47.65 19.53 -13.29
N ASN A 14 46.87 20.33 -14.03
CA ASN A 14 45.65 19.87 -14.71
C ASN A 14 45.78 19.71 -16.23
N ARG A 15 46.99 19.75 -16.79
CA ARG A 15 47.23 19.37 -18.20
C ARG A 15 46.97 17.87 -18.40
N GLY A 16 45.70 17.51 -18.62
CA GLY A 16 45.29 16.16 -19.00
C GLY A 16 43.96 15.67 -18.43
N LYS A 17 43.26 16.44 -17.56
CA LYS A 17 41.94 16.04 -17.05
C LYS A 17 40.91 17.14 -17.30
N ILE A 18 40.08 16.91 -18.31
CA ILE A 18 38.84 17.65 -18.51
C ILE A 18 38.05 17.54 -17.18
N PRO A 19 37.69 18.65 -16.52
CA PRO A 19 36.80 18.59 -15.37
C PRO A 19 35.46 18.02 -15.85
N LYS A 20 35.11 16.81 -15.40
CA LYS A 20 33.77 16.26 -15.62
C LYS A 20 32.79 17.21 -14.92
N THR A 21 32.05 17.99 -15.69
CA THR A 21 30.84 18.63 -15.19
C THR A 21 29.96 17.54 -14.58
N PRO A 22 29.50 17.69 -13.32
CA PRO A 22 28.62 16.70 -12.73
C PRO A 22 27.36 16.62 -13.59
N GLU A 23 27.07 15.43 -14.13
CA GLU A 23 25.84 15.21 -14.90
C GLU A 23 24.64 15.65 -14.05
N PRO A 24 23.68 16.39 -14.63
CA PRO A 24 22.48 16.78 -13.91
C PRO A 24 21.76 15.53 -13.40
N PRO A 25 21.18 15.58 -12.18
CA PRO A 25 20.54 14.41 -11.61
C PRO A 25 19.41 13.92 -12.53
N PRO A 26 19.24 12.59 -12.69
CA PRO A 26 18.25 12.05 -13.62
C PRO A 26 16.83 12.55 -13.29
N PRO A 27 15.97 12.80 -14.30
CA PRO A 27 14.67 13.43 -14.09
C PRO A 27 13.79 12.62 -13.14
N VAL A 28 13.11 13.32 -12.25
CA VAL A 28 12.15 12.74 -11.31
C VAL A 28 10.79 12.65 -11.99
N LEU A 29 10.20 11.46 -12.01
CA LEU A 29 8.91 11.19 -12.64
C LEU A 29 7.78 10.95 -11.63
N ALA A 30 8.13 10.57 -10.40
CA ALA A 30 7.18 10.41 -9.32
C ALA A 30 7.88 10.50 -7.95
N VAL A 31 7.10 10.67 -6.90
CA VAL A 31 7.55 10.65 -5.51
C VAL A 31 6.61 9.79 -4.66
N TRP A 32 7.17 9.18 -3.61
CA TRP A 32 6.40 8.37 -2.67
C TRP A 32 7.08 8.34 -1.29
N PRO A 33 6.34 8.47 -0.18
CA PRO A 33 6.93 8.38 1.15
C PRO A 33 7.22 6.93 1.55
N GLU A 34 8.41 6.67 2.09
CA GLU A 34 8.79 5.39 2.68
C GLU A 34 9.17 5.54 4.16
N PRO A 35 8.86 4.55 5.02
CA PRO A 35 9.10 4.67 6.44
C PRO A 35 10.60 4.63 6.75
N LEU A 36 11.09 5.66 7.44
CA LEU A 36 12.38 5.70 8.11
C LEU A 36 12.19 5.24 9.55
N TYR A 37 11.97 3.93 9.73
CA TYR A 37 11.63 3.31 11.02
C TYR A 37 12.52 3.80 12.17
N ILE A 38 13.84 3.85 11.99
CA ILE A 38 14.79 4.20 13.08
C ILE A 38 14.61 5.62 13.63
N ARG A 39 14.01 6.54 12.86
CA ARG A 39 13.73 7.91 13.30
C ARG A 39 12.25 8.17 13.56
N GLY A 40 11.37 7.19 13.30
CA GLY A 40 9.92 7.39 13.32
C GLY A 40 9.47 8.50 12.37
N LYS A 41 10.11 8.60 11.20
CA LYS A 41 9.81 9.60 10.18
C LYS A 41 9.50 8.92 8.86
N TRP A 42 8.96 9.68 7.91
CA TRP A 42 8.72 9.25 6.54
C TRP A 42 9.66 10.00 5.60
N TRP A 43 10.44 9.27 4.82
CA TRP A 43 11.38 9.82 3.85
C TRP A 43 10.72 9.90 2.49
N MET A 44 10.73 11.05 1.82
CA MET A 44 10.24 11.17 0.44
C MET A 44 11.21 10.50 -0.54
N CYS A 45 10.82 9.35 -1.09
CA CYS A 45 11.56 8.72 -2.17
C CYS A 45 11.15 9.32 -3.51
N VAL A 46 12.09 9.31 -4.44
CA VAL A 46 11.96 9.84 -5.81
C VAL A 46 12.12 8.69 -6.80
N TYR A 47 11.26 8.64 -7.80
CA TYR A 47 11.32 7.68 -8.89
C TYR A 47 11.93 8.37 -10.10
N ARG A 48 13.08 7.90 -10.55
CA ARG A 48 13.88 8.56 -11.59
C ARG A 48 13.98 7.75 -12.86
N LEU A 49 14.01 8.44 -14.00
CA LEU A 49 14.40 7.85 -15.29
C LEU A 49 15.91 7.97 -15.45
N MET A 50 16.57 6.83 -15.46
CA MET A 50 18.01 6.71 -15.61
C MET A 50 18.43 6.83 -17.09
N SER A 51 19.72 7.05 -17.35
CA SER A 51 20.26 7.17 -18.71
C SER A 51 20.10 5.89 -19.55
N ASP A 52 20.00 4.72 -18.92
CA ASP A 52 19.71 3.43 -19.55
C ASP A 52 18.20 3.20 -19.79
N MET A 53 17.36 4.23 -19.64
CA MET A 53 15.90 4.16 -19.70
C MET A 53 15.24 3.29 -18.62
N SER A 54 16.02 2.82 -17.62
CA SER A 54 15.46 2.15 -16.46
C SER A 54 14.83 3.15 -15.49
N LEU A 55 13.82 2.70 -14.75
CA LEU A 55 13.17 3.49 -13.73
C LEU A 55 13.55 2.97 -12.34
N LYS A 56 14.04 3.84 -11.46
CA LYS A 56 14.55 3.43 -10.15
C LYS A 56 14.06 4.35 -9.03
N TRP A 57 13.64 3.74 -7.93
CA TRP A 57 13.39 4.45 -6.69
C TRP A 57 14.71 4.77 -6.00
N GLY A 58 14.81 5.99 -5.50
CA GLY A 58 15.92 6.46 -4.68
C GLY A 58 15.42 7.35 -3.56
N LYS A 59 16.28 7.64 -2.60
CA LYS A 59 16.00 8.66 -1.59
C LYS A 59 16.09 10.05 -2.22
N SER A 60 15.22 10.97 -1.81
CA SER A 60 15.40 12.39 -2.13
C SER A 60 16.76 12.90 -1.64
N ASN A 61 17.34 13.81 -2.42
CA ASN A 61 18.52 14.58 -2.05
C ASN A 61 18.28 16.04 -2.46
N PRO A 62 18.27 17.00 -1.50
CA PRO A 62 18.46 16.81 -0.06
C PRO A 62 17.36 15.91 0.59
N PRO A 63 17.64 15.28 1.75
CA PRO A 63 16.65 14.49 2.48
C PRO A 63 15.40 15.30 2.82
N GLU A 64 14.24 14.76 2.49
CA GLU A 64 12.95 15.35 2.83
C GLU A 64 12.20 14.39 3.75
N LEU A 65 11.93 14.84 4.98
CA LEU A 65 11.43 14.01 6.07
C LEU A 65 10.12 14.57 6.64
N PHE A 66 9.15 13.70 6.83
CA PHE A 66 7.84 14.00 7.42
C PHE A 66 7.65 13.28 8.74
N ASN A 67 6.87 13.86 9.65
CA ASN A 67 6.59 13.25 10.95
C ASN A 67 5.43 12.25 10.89
N ASN A 68 4.53 12.38 9.92
CA ASN A 68 3.36 11.52 9.75
C ASN A 68 3.19 11.12 8.27
N LEU A 69 2.56 9.96 8.06
CA LEU A 69 2.34 9.41 6.72
C LEU A 69 1.35 10.25 5.90
N GLU A 70 0.30 10.75 6.53
CA GLU A 70 -0.82 11.41 5.85
C GLU A 70 -0.40 12.71 5.15
N GLU A 71 0.37 13.54 5.86
CA GLU A 71 1.00 14.75 5.31
C GLU A 71 1.94 14.41 4.16
N ALA A 72 2.77 13.38 4.33
CA ALA A 72 3.71 12.93 3.30
C ALA A 72 2.98 12.44 2.03
N LEU A 73 1.89 11.68 2.19
CA LEU A 73 1.05 11.22 1.09
C LEU A 73 0.33 12.38 0.40
N LYS A 74 -0.20 13.35 1.16
CA LYS A 74 -0.85 14.54 0.60
C LYS A 74 0.10 15.31 -0.32
N ILE A 75 1.33 15.54 0.15
CA ILE A 75 2.38 16.22 -0.63
C ILE A 75 2.79 15.38 -1.84
N ALA A 76 2.96 14.06 -1.67
CA ALA A 76 3.31 13.17 -2.78
C ALA A 76 2.23 13.19 -3.87
N LYS A 77 0.95 13.09 -3.50
CA LYS A 77 -0.19 13.15 -4.45
C LYS A 77 -0.21 14.47 -5.21
N GLN A 78 -0.02 15.61 -4.52
CA GLN A 78 0.03 16.92 -5.18
C GLN A 78 1.19 17.02 -6.17
N ARG A 79 2.39 16.56 -5.80
CA ARG A 79 3.57 16.60 -6.69
C ARG A 79 3.46 15.65 -7.87
N ASN A 80 2.92 14.46 -7.66
CA ASN A 80 2.80 13.45 -8.72
C ASN A 80 1.90 13.92 -9.88
N LYS A 81 0.90 14.76 -9.62
CA LYS A 81 0.10 15.40 -10.69
C LYS A 81 1.00 16.17 -11.66
N ASN A 82 1.84 17.06 -11.13
CA ASN A 82 2.75 17.88 -11.93
C ASN A 82 3.89 17.06 -12.55
N LEU A 83 4.41 16.04 -11.85
CA LEU A 83 5.50 15.21 -12.36
C LEU A 83 5.10 14.32 -13.53
N LEU A 84 3.83 13.88 -13.57
CA LEU A 84 3.29 13.13 -14.71
C LEU A 84 3.20 14.00 -15.97
N GLU A 85 2.81 15.27 -15.83
CA GLU A 85 2.77 16.22 -16.96
C GLU A 85 4.18 16.44 -17.55
N ASN A 86 5.21 16.46 -16.69
CA ASN A 86 6.61 16.62 -17.11
C ASN A 86 7.15 15.47 -17.97
N ILE A 87 6.47 14.33 -18.06
CA ILE A 87 6.90 13.24 -18.94
C ILE A 87 6.79 13.66 -20.42
N SER A 88 5.81 14.50 -20.76
CA SER A 88 5.55 14.97 -22.12
C SER A 88 6.65 15.86 -22.69
N VAL A 89 7.42 16.53 -21.82
CA VAL A 89 8.51 17.45 -22.21
C VAL A 89 9.89 16.77 -22.20
N LEU A 90 9.97 15.47 -21.90
CA LEU A 90 11.22 14.74 -21.95
C LEU A 90 11.69 14.57 -23.40
N PRO A 91 13.01 14.69 -23.68
CA PRO A 91 13.59 14.54 -25.01
C PRO A 91 13.67 13.06 -25.44
N ILE A 92 12.52 12.39 -25.51
CA ILE A 92 12.33 10.99 -25.86
C ILE A 92 11.16 10.86 -26.84
N THR A 93 11.05 9.73 -27.53
CA THR A 93 9.98 9.49 -28.52
C THR A 93 8.60 9.39 -27.86
N LEU A 94 7.52 9.67 -28.61
CA LEU A 94 6.14 9.57 -28.12
C LEU A 94 5.83 8.18 -27.55
N ASP A 95 6.24 7.11 -28.26
CA ASP A 95 6.06 5.72 -27.79
C ASP A 95 6.76 5.46 -26.44
N GLN A 96 7.95 6.04 -26.25
CA GLN A 96 8.67 5.95 -24.97
C GLN A 96 7.97 6.75 -23.87
N GLN A 97 7.44 7.94 -24.18
CA GLN A 97 6.68 8.75 -23.23
C GLN A 97 5.45 7.99 -22.74
N GLU A 98 4.66 7.40 -23.64
CA GLU A 98 3.49 6.58 -23.27
C GLU A 98 3.88 5.39 -22.39
N THR A 99 4.92 4.67 -22.81
CA THR A 99 5.44 3.51 -22.07
C THR A 99 5.89 3.89 -20.66
N ILE A 100 6.61 5.01 -20.51
CA ILE A 100 7.09 5.51 -19.23
C ILE A 100 5.92 5.96 -18.35
N THR A 101 4.96 6.72 -18.89
CA THR A 101 3.75 7.13 -18.16
C THR A 101 3.01 5.94 -17.59
N ILE A 102 2.83 4.87 -18.39
CA ILE A 102 2.20 3.63 -17.93
C ILE A 102 3.01 2.98 -16.79
N LYS A 103 4.34 2.91 -16.91
CA LYS A 103 5.20 2.32 -15.86
C LYS A 103 5.18 3.13 -14.57
N VAL A 104 5.16 4.45 -14.65
CA VAL A 104 5.09 5.36 -13.50
C VAL A 104 3.74 5.18 -12.78
N ASN A 105 2.64 5.23 -13.52
CA ASN A 105 1.29 5.04 -12.94
C ASN A 105 1.15 3.67 -12.27
N LYS A 106 1.69 2.60 -12.85
CA LYS A 106 1.70 1.26 -12.25
C LYS A 106 2.40 1.22 -10.89
N GLU A 107 3.58 1.81 -10.81
CA GLU A 107 4.34 1.79 -9.54
C GLU A 107 3.68 2.66 -8.48
N LEU A 108 3.09 3.79 -8.85
CA LEU A 108 2.28 4.60 -7.93
C LEU A 108 1.06 3.84 -7.41
N GLN A 109 0.27 3.24 -8.31
CA GLN A 109 -0.88 2.41 -7.93
C GLN A 109 -0.50 1.25 -7.02
N LYS A 110 0.62 0.59 -7.30
CA LYS A 110 1.15 -0.50 -6.46
C LYS A 110 1.52 -0.01 -5.07
N LYS A 111 2.21 1.12 -4.96
CA LYS A 111 2.61 1.72 -3.68
C LYS A 111 1.38 2.15 -2.86
N GLU A 112 0.40 2.77 -3.51
CA GLU A 112 -0.87 3.17 -2.89
C GLU A 112 -1.64 1.96 -2.36
N ARG A 113 -1.83 0.93 -3.21
CA ARG A 113 -2.48 -0.32 -2.82
C ARG A 113 -1.83 -0.96 -1.59
N LEU A 114 -0.49 -0.98 -1.50
CA LEU A 114 0.23 -1.56 -0.36
C LEU A 114 -0.01 -0.79 0.93
N VAL A 115 0.01 0.54 0.87
CA VAL A 115 -0.24 1.39 2.05
C VAL A 115 -1.69 1.28 2.50
N ASN A 116 -2.64 1.27 1.56
CA ASN A 116 -4.06 1.16 1.88
C ASN A 116 -4.38 -0.23 2.46
N GLU A 117 -3.80 -1.31 1.91
CA GLU A 117 -3.90 -2.65 2.50
C GLU A 117 -3.46 -2.65 3.97
N GLU A 118 -2.29 -2.08 4.28
CA GLU A 118 -1.76 -2.07 5.66
C GLU A 118 -2.59 -1.17 6.59
N LYS A 119 -3.08 -0.02 6.11
CA LYS A 119 -3.99 0.84 6.88
C LYS A 119 -5.28 0.10 7.26
N LEU A 120 -5.84 -0.66 6.33
CA LEU A 120 -7.04 -1.46 6.58
C LEU A 120 -6.79 -2.60 7.57
N MET A 121 -5.66 -3.30 7.42
CA MET A 121 -5.30 -4.34 8.38
C MET A 121 -5.11 -3.76 9.79
N LEU A 122 -4.50 -2.59 9.94
CA LEU A 122 -4.35 -1.91 11.23
C LEU A 122 -5.71 -1.54 11.85
N GLN A 123 -6.60 -0.93 11.07
CA GLN A 123 -7.94 -0.57 11.53
C GLN A 123 -8.71 -1.80 12.02
N GLU A 124 -8.64 -2.92 11.29
CA GLU A 124 -9.31 -4.15 11.67
C GLU A 124 -8.68 -4.83 12.89
N ALA A 125 -7.35 -4.79 13.02
CA ALA A 125 -6.64 -5.22 14.22
C ALA A 125 -7.12 -4.43 15.46
N GLN A 126 -7.25 -3.11 15.36
CA GLN A 126 -7.80 -2.25 16.41
C GLN A 126 -9.28 -2.55 16.69
N ARG A 127 -10.10 -2.76 15.65
CA ARG A 127 -11.52 -3.10 15.79
C ARG A 127 -11.72 -4.42 16.54
N ARG A 128 -10.97 -5.47 16.19
CA ARG A 128 -10.95 -6.77 16.90
C ARG A 128 -10.59 -6.61 18.38
N ALA A 129 -9.81 -5.58 18.70
CA ALA A 129 -9.36 -5.29 20.05
C ALA A 129 -10.30 -4.41 20.88
N LYS A 130 -11.41 -3.89 20.31
CA LYS A 130 -12.37 -3.02 21.04
C LYS A 130 -12.90 -3.67 22.33
N THR A 131 -13.01 -5.00 22.37
CA THR A 131 -13.50 -5.77 23.54
C THR A 131 -12.39 -6.20 24.50
N ARG A 132 -11.10 -6.01 24.16
CA ARG A 132 -9.99 -6.35 25.06
C ARG A 132 -9.89 -5.33 26.18
N ARG A 133 -9.50 -5.78 27.38
CA ARG A 133 -9.22 -4.89 28.52
C ARG A 133 -8.13 -3.89 28.14
N LYS A 134 -8.37 -2.62 28.42
CA LYS A 134 -7.37 -1.55 28.29
C LYS A 134 -6.78 -1.29 29.67
N PRO A 135 -5.46 -1.31 29.84
CA PRO A 135 -4.86 -1.00 31.12
C PRO A 135 -5.00 0.50 31.41
N GLU A 136 -5.33 0.85 32.65
CA GLU A 136 -5.29 2.24 33.09
C GLU A 136 -3.84 2.73 33.17
N ILE A 137 -3.62 4.04 32.99
CA ILE A 137 -2.26 4.61 32.97
C ILE A 137 -1.44 4.29 34.23
N ASN A 138 -2.10 4.20 35.39
CA ASN A 138 -1.49 3.93 36.69
C ASN A 138 -1.30 2.43 36.95
N GLU A 139 -1.97 1.55 36.20
CA GLU A 139 -1.78 0.09 36.30
C GLU A 139 -0.47 -0.36 35.65
N LEU A 140 0.09 0.44 34.73
CA LEU A 140 1.34 0.12 34.03
C LEU A 140 2.53 0.14 34.99
N ILE A 141 3.24 -0.98 35.07
CA ILE A 141 4.45 -1.15 35.89
C ILE A 141 5.66 -0.91 34.98
N LEU A 142 6.28 0.25 35.16
CA LEU A 142 7.44 0.69 34.39
C LEU A 142 8.65 0.85 35.32
N PRO A 143 9.87 0.50 34.86
CA PRO A 143 11.09 0.88 35.54
C PRO A 143 11.31 2.40 35.48
N GLU A 144 12.07 2.95 36.42
CA GLU A 144 12.30 4.40 36.58
C GLU A 144 12.71 5.12 35.28
N ARG A 145 13.60 4.53 34.46
CA ARG A 145 14.03 5.17 33.20
C ARG A 145 12.96 5.13 32.11
N SER A 146 11.99 4.22 32.19
CA SER A 146 10.86 4.10 31.25
C SER A 146 9.69 5.01 31.60
N GLU A 147 9.66 5.62 32.80
CA GLU A 147 8.54 6.46 33.25
C GLU A 147 8.25 7.63 32.31
N LYS A 148 9.29 8.20 31.69
CA LYS A 148 9.15 9.26 30.67
C LYS A 148 8.34 8.83 29.45
N CYS A 149 8.28 7.52 29.18
CA CYS A 149 7.56 6.94 28.06
C CYS A 149 6.14 6.48 28.43
N ARG A 150 5.71 6.59 29.70
CA ARG A 150 4.42 6.10 30.21
C ARG A 150 3.24 6.61 29.39
N GLN A 151 3.19 7.91 29.12
CA GLN A 151 2.09 8.51 28.35
C GLN A 151 2.03 7.96 26.92
N THR A 152 3.19 7.85 26.24
CA THR A 152 3.28 7.30 24.89
C THR A 152 2.89 5.83 24.83
N LEU A 153 3.29 5.04 25.84
CA LEU A 153 2.90 3.63 25.97
C LEU A 153 1.38 3.51 26.18
N HIS A 154 0.84 4.24 27.15
CA HIS A 154 -0.59 4.22 27.46
C HIS A 154 -1.44 4.63 26.24
N ALA A 155 -1.07 5.69 25.53
CA ALA A 155 -1.77 6.13 24.32
C ALA A 155 -1.85 5.03 23.24
N GLN A 156 -0.78 4.26 23.07
CA GLN A 156 -0.78 3.12 22.15
C GLN A 156 -1.63 1.95 22.68
N LEU A 157 -1.58 1.64 23.96
CA LEU A 157 -2.34 0.53 24.55
C LEU A 157 -3.85 0.80 24.63
N ILE A 158 -4.30 2.06 24.67
CA ILE A 158 -5.74 2.40 24.57
C ILE A 158 -6.34 1.91 23.25
N THR A 159 -5.59 2.03 22.16
CA THR A 159 -6.03 1.68 20.80
C THR A 159 -5.63 0.26 20.42
N MET A 160 -4.49 -0.22 20.93
CA MET A 160 -3.88 -1.49 20.59
C MET A 160 -3.47 -2.24 21.89
N PRO A 161 -4.42 -2.68 22.73
CA PRO A 161 -4.13 -3.34 24.00
C PRO A 161 -3.44 -4.71 23.85
N TYR A 162 -3.44 -5.27 22.62
CA TYR A 162 -2.79 -6.54 22.32
C TYR A 162 -1.27 -6.45 22.24
N LEU A 163 -0.70 -5.25 22.15
CA LEU A 163 0.72 -5.08 21.86
C LEU A 163 1.62 -5.72 22.92
N THR A 164 2.56 -6.53 22.48
CA THR A 164 3.66 -7.07 23.27
C THR A 164 4.91 -6.21 23.17
N ARG A 165 4.98 -5.34 22.16
CA ARG A 165 6.12 -4.47 21.89
C ARG A 165 5.64 -3.12 21.36
N VAL A 166 6.25 -2.05 21.84
CA VAL A 166 5.84 -0.67 21.55
C VAL A 166 7.04 0.18 21.18
N LEU A 167 6.89 1.02 20.15
CA LEU A 167 7.88 2.02 19.78
C LEU A 167 7.65 3.30 20.59
N VAL A 168 8.71 3.79 21.22
CA VAL A 168 8.73 5.07 21.94
C VAL A 168 9.90 5.91 21.43
N SER A 169 9.68 7.22 21.32
CA SER A 169 10.65 8.16 20.76
C SER A 169 11.26 9.02 21.86
N GLU A 170 12.58 9.09 21.91
CA GLU A 170 13.30 10.06 22.76
C GLU A 170 14.42 10.72 21.94
N LYS A 171 14.45 12.07 21.92
CA LYS A 171 15.50 12.86 21.25
C LYS A 171 15.79 12.42 19.79
N ASN A 172 14.74 12.21 18.98
CA ASN A 172 14.82 11.72 17.60
C ASN A 172 15.40 10.30 17.40
N LYS A 173 15.43 9.48 18.46
CA LYS A 173 15.76 8.05 18.39
C LYS A 173 14.55 7.22 18.82
N GLN A 174 14.36 6.08 18.15
CA GLN A 174 13.35 5.09 18.53
C GLN A 174 13.94 4.07 19.51
N PHE A 175 13.14 3.72 20.50
CA PHE A 175 13.39 2.65 21.46
C PHE A 175 12.20 1.69 21.47
N ILE A 176 12.46 0.44 21.85
CA ILE A 176 11.42 -0.57 22.01
C ILE A 176 11.18 -0.76 23.52
N LEU A 177 9.91 -0.76 23.91
CA LEU A 177 9.46 -1.31 25.18
C LEU A 177 8.81 -2.67 24.91
N GLU A 178 9.20 -3.69 25.67
CA GLU A 178 8.64 -5.04 25.58
C GLU A 178 7.82 -5.35 26.83
N ARG A 179 6.67 -6.00 26.62
CA ARG A 179 5.79 -6.49 27.66
C ARG A 179 6.38 -7.75 28.27
N SER A 180 6.35 -7.86 29.59
CA SER A 180 6.80 -9.06 30.28
C SER A 180 5.90 -10.25 29.96
N LYS A 181 6.51 -11.43 29.82
CA LYS A 181 5.77 -12.70 29.69
C LYS A 181 5.10 -13.15 30.99
N GLU A 182 5.58 -12.66 32.13
CA GLU A 182 5.11 -13.06 33.46
C GLU A 182 3.95 -12.18 33.95
N ASN A 183 3.91 -10.91 33.52
CA ASN A 183 2.89 -9.95 33.92
C ASN A 183 2.64 -8.96 32.78
N GLU A 184 1.41 -8.98 32.25
CA GLU A 184 1.00 -8.15 31.10
C GLU A 184 1.03 -6.64 31.38
N LEU A 185 1.01 -6.23 32.66
CA LEU A 185 1.12 -4.83 33.07
C LEU A 185 2.57 -4.37 33.22
N LYS A 186 3.55 -5.29 33.22
CA LYS A 186 4.98 -4.99 33.43
C LYS A 186 5.70 -4.83 32.10
N TRP A 187 6.46 -3.75 31.97
CA TRP A 187 7.19 -3.40 30.75
C TRP A 187 8.69 -3.27 30.99
N SER A 188 9.47 -3.45 29.93
CA SER A 188 10.93 -3.37 29.98
C SER A 188 11.46 -1.94 30.14
N GLN A 189 12.77 -1.83 30.38
CA GLN A 189 13.54 -0.61 30.13
C GLN A 189 13.53 -0.30 28.62
N PRO A 190 13.79 0.95 28.18
CA PRO A 190 13.87 1.28 26.75
C PRO A 190 15.05 0.56 26.09
N ILE A 191 14.77 -0.29 25.11
CA ILE A 191 15.77 -1.08 24.39
C ILE A 191 16.17 -0.34 23.12
N SER A 192 17.47 -0.04 22.98
CA SER A 192 18.01 0.46 21.71
C SER A 192 18.09 -0.69 20.72
N ALA A 193 17.39 -0.55 19.59
CA ALA A 193 17.17 -1.64 18.67
C ALA A 193 17.76 -1.35 17.28
N LYS A 194 18.23 -2.41 16.62
CA LYS A 194 18.63 -2.33 15.20
C LYS A 194 17.39 -2.10 14.32
N LYS A 195 17.61 -1.56 13.12
CA LYS A 195 16.55 -1.27 12.12
C LYS A 195 15.52 -2.41 11.99
N LYS A 196 15.98 -3.67 11.94
CA LYS A 196 15.11 -4.85 11.76
C LYS A 196 14.15 -5.06 12.92
N ALA A 197 14.61 -4.90 14.16
CA ALA A 197 13.77 -5.05 15.35
C ALA A 197 12.72 -3.92 15.43
N ILE A 198 13.08 -2.69 15.05
CA ILE A 198 12.13 -1.57 14.95
C ILE A 198 11.07 -1.85 13.89
N GLU A 199 11.47 -2.40 12.73
CA GLU A 199 10.54 -2.81 11.68
C GLU A 199 9.58 -3.91 12.15
N TYR A 200 10.05 -4.88 12.94
CA TYR A 200 9.17 -5.88 13.56
C TYR A 200 8.19 -5.26 14.55
N THR A 201 8.63 -4.31 15.39
CA THR A 201 7.74 -3.58 16.30
C THR A 201 6.71 -2.75 15.55
N TYR A 202 7.05 -2.18 14.39
CA TYR A 202 6.06 -1.53 13.53
C TYR A 202 5.03 -2.54 13.01
N LYS A 203 5.48 -3.71 12.51
CA LYS A 203 4.59 -4.78 12.03
C LYS A 203 3.70 -5.36 13.14
N ALA A 204 4.17 -5.35 14.39
CA ALA A 204 3.39 -5.80 15.55
C ALA A 204 2.09 -5.03 15.74
N THR A 205 2.04 -3.75 15.34
CA THR A 205 0.81 -2.95 15.32
C THR A 205 -0.32 -3.58 14.53
N ILE A 206 0.01 -4.42 13.55
CA ILE A 206 -0.96 -5.16 12.76
C ILE A 206 -0.98 -6.63 13.17
N ALA A 207 0.18 -7.30 13.12
CA ALA A 207 0.29 -8.75 13.26
C ALA A 207 -0.30 -9.27 14.58
N GLU A 208 0.00 -8.62 15.71
CA GLU A 208 -0.43 -9.07 17.03
C GLU A 208 -1.94 -8.91 17.25
N GLY A 209 -2.59 -7.97 16.55
CA GLY A 209 -4.05 -7.84 16.59
C GLY A 209 -4.79 -8.96 15.86
N PHE A 210 -4.07 -9.71 15.01
CA PHE A 210 -4.53 -10.96 14.40
C PHE A 210 -3.97 -12.20 15.09
N ASP A 211 -3.29 -12.02 16.24
CA ASP A 211 -2.63 -13.09 16.98
C ASP A 211 -1.54 -13.80 16.13
N LEU A 212 -0.86 -13.04 15.26
CA LEU A 212 0.22 -13.48 14.38
C LEU A 212 1.58 -12.95 14.85
N ASP A 213 2.65 -13.66 14.50
CA ASP A 213 4.03 -13.28 14.82
C ASP A 213 4.51 -12.09 13.95
N PRO A 214 4.93 -10.96 14.56
CA PRO A 214 5.48 -9.81 13.82
C PRO A 214 6.85 -10.05 13.17
N GLU A 215 7.59 -11.08 13.60
CA GLU A 215 8.92 -11.40 13.07
C GLU A 215 8.87 -12.32 11.84
N ALA A 216 7.70 -12.93 11.61
CA ALA A 216 7.43 -13.74 10.44
C ALA A 216 7.56 -12.95 9.12
N HIS A 217 7.65 -13.69 8.01
CA HIS A 217 7.73 -13.09 6.68
C HIS A 217 6.48 -12.26 6.39
N TRP A 218 6.64 -10.94 6.27
CA TRP A 218 5.53 -10.00 6.18
C TRP A 218 4.53 -10.30 5.05
N GLY A 219 5.02 -10.71 3.87
CA GLY A 219 4.14 -11.12 2.77
C GLY A 219 3.26 -12.34 3.11
N LYS A 220 3.76 -13.27 3.93
CA LYS A 220 2.99 -14.43 4.40
C LYS A 220 2.00 -14.01 5.47
N THR A 221 2.43 -13.19 6.43
CA THR A 221 1.55 -12.61 7.47
C THR A 221 0.37 -11.87 6.83
N LYS A 222 0.61 -11.00 5.84
CA LYS A 222 -0.45 -10.30 5.10
C LYS A 222 -1.37 -11.25 4.34
N ALA A 223 -0.85 -12.33 3.76
CA ALA A 223 -1.67 -13.35 3.12
C ALA A 223 -2.58 -14.06 4.13
N THR A 224 -2.05 -14.46 5.29
CA THR A 224 -2.85 -15.05 6.37
C THR A 224 -3.91 -14.07 6.88
N ILE A 225 -3.57 -12.78 7.05
CA ILE A 225 -4.56 -11.76 7.42
C ILE A 225 -5.65 -11.69 6.36
N ARG A 226 -5.29 -11.63 5.07
CA ARG A 226 -6.29 -11.68 3.98
C ARG A 226 -7.21 -12.89 4.15
N ASP A 227 -6.67 -14.09 4.36
CA ASP A 227 -7.46 -15.31 4.56
C ASP A 227 -8.36 -15.26 5.80
N LEU A 228 -7.92 -14.64 6.89
CA LEU A 228 -8.72 -14.41 8.10
C LEU A 228 -9.85 -13.40 7.88
N LEU A 229 -9.67 -12.46 6.96
CA LEU A 229 -10.68 -11.47 6.58
C LEU A 229 -11.66 -12.01 5.52
N LEU A 230 -11.23 -12.98 4.73
CA LEU A 230 -12.02 -13.63 3.68
C LEU A 230 -13.30 -14.40 4.10
N PRO A 231 -13.53 -14.92 5.33
CA PRO A 231 -14.65 -15.85 5.59
C PRO A 231 -16.04 -15.22 5.67
N LYS A 232 -16.24 -14.00 5.15
CA LYS A 232 -17.50 -13.26 5.31
C LYS A 232 -18.10 -12.69 4.02
N ALA A 233 -17.69 -13.11 2.82
CA ALA A 233 -18.25 -12.58 1.56
C ALA A 233 -19.80 -12.51 1.53
N ASN A 234 -20.50 -13.55 1.97
CA ASN A 234 -21.97 -13.50 2.08
C ASN A 234 -22.48 -12.61 3.22
N LYS A 235 -21.71 -12.46 4.31
CA LYS A 235 -22.04 -11.51 5.39
C LYS A 235 -21.77 -10.07 4.97
N LEU A 236 -20.84 -9.81 4.04
CA LEU A 236 -20.61 -8.48 3.48
C LEU A 236 -21.84 -7.98 2.72
N LEU A 237 -22.49 -8.85 1.94
CA LEU A 237 -23.77 -8.54 1.27
C LEU A 237 -24.93 -8.27 2.25
N GLN A 238 -24.82 -8.71 3.50
CA GLN A 238 -25.83 -8.48 4.54
C GLN A 238 -25.65 -7.14 5.26
N LEU A 239 -24.55 -6.42 5.06
CA LEU A 239 -24.32 -5.13 5.69
C LEU A 239 -25.17 -4.04 5.03
N ALA A 240 -25.91 -3.26 5.83
CA ALA A 240 -26.80 -2.21 5.33
C ALA A 240 -26.06 -1.14 4.51
N SER A 241 -24.83 -0.80 4.92
CA SER A 241 -23.92 0.09 4.19
C SER A 241 -23.61 -0.42 2.78
N VAL A 242 -23.28 -1.70 2.67
CA VAL A 242 -22.99 -2.38 1.40
C VAL A 242 -24.26 -2.47 0.56
N GLN A 243 -25.40 -2.82 1.14
CA GLN A 243 -26.68 -2.87 0.43
C GLN A 243 -27.07 -1.50 -0.16
N ARG A 244 -26.87 -0.42 0.60
CA ARG A 244 -27.13 0.95 0.12
C ARG A 244 -26.22 1.32 -1.05
N LEU A 245 -24.92 1.06 -0.93
CA LEU A 245 -23.99 1.28 -2.04
C LEU A 245 -24.41 0.48 -3.28
N LEU A 246 -24.67 -0.81 -3.11
CA LEU A 246 -25.02 -1.69 -4.22
C LEU A 246 -26.36 -1.27 -4.87
N ALA A 247 -27.30 -0.72 -4.10
CA ALA A 247 -28.52 -0.12 -4.63
C ALA A 247 -28.23 1.15 -5.44
N GLU A 248 -27.40 2.07 -4.94
CA GLU A 248 -26.99 3.29 -5.65
C GLU A 248 -26.22 2.96 -6.95
N ALA A 249 -25.30 2.00 -6.89
CA ALA A 249 -24.56 1.51 -8.04
C ALA A 249 -25.50 0.93 -9.10
N LYS A 250 -26.47 0.12 -8.68
CA LYS A 250 -27.50 -0.42 -9.57
C LYS A 250 -28.32 0.70 -10.23
N LEU A 251 -28.73 1.73 -9.49
CA LEU A 251 -29.43 2.89 -10.05
C LEU A 251 -28.59 3.65 -11.08
N LYS A 252 -27.27 3.66 -10.92
CA LYS A 252 -26.31 4.24 -11.88
C LYS A 252 -25.97 3.30 -13.06
N GLY A 253 -26.61 2.13 -13.17
CA GLY A 253 -26.30 1.13 -14.19
C GLY A 253 -24.94 0.44 -14.01
N GLN A 254 -24.37 0.50 -12.80
CA GLN A 254 -23.07 -0.08 -12.47
C GLN A 254 -23.27 -1.48 -11.90
N PHE A 255 -23.11 -2.49 -12.74
CA PHE A 255 -23.37 -3.90 -12.37
C PHE A 255 -22.13 -4.67 -11.91
N VAL A 256 -20.94 -4.06 -12.06
CA VAL A 256 -19.68 -4.62 -11.56
C VAL A 256 -18.89 -3.53 -10.85
N LEU A 257 -18.65 -3.72 -9.55
CA LEU A 257 -17.83 -2.82 -8.72
C LEU A 257 -16.60 -3.58 -8.23
N VAL A 258 -15.43 -2.96 -8.36
CA VAL A 258 -14.15 -3.54 -7.94
C VAL A 258 -13.58 -2.71 -6.81
N ILE A 259 -13.29 -3.34 -5.67
CA ILE A 259 -12.77 -2.69 -4.46
C ILE A 259 -11.76 -3.61 -3.79
N ASN A 260 -10.51 -3.17 -3.66
CA ASN A 260 -9.47 -3.89 -2.90
C ASN A 260 -9.35 -5.39 -3.23
N GLY A 261 -9.53 -5.75 -4.50
CA GLY A 261 -9.44 -7.14 -4.99
C GLY A 261 -10.74 -7.95 -4.88
N TYR A 262 -11.80 -7.37 -4.33
CA TYR A 262 -13.15 -7.91 -4.39
C TYR A 262 -13.90 -7.36 -5.58
N VAL A 263 -14.78 -8.18 -6.14
CA VAL A 263 -15.66 -7.79 -7.24
C VAL A 263 -17.10 -8.07 -6.83
N PHE A 264 -17.87 -7.01 -6.61
CA PHE A 264 -19.32 -7.10 -6.49
C PHE A 264 -19.90 -7.20 -7.89
N TRP A 265 -20.65 -8.26 -8.14
CA TRP A 265 -21.12 -8.65 -9.46
C TRP A 265 -22.61 -8.91 -9.42
N TYR A 266 -23.37 -8.14 -10.19
CA TYR A 266 -24.83 -8.24 -10.26
C TYR A 266 -25.27 -8.97 -11.53
N GLU A 267 -26.18 -9.95 -11.37
CA GLU A 267 -26.88 -10.61 -12.48
C GLU A 267 -28.39 -10.55 -12.25
N GLU A 268 -29.14 -10.11 -13.27
CA GLU A 268 -30.61 -10.12 -13.28
C GLU A 268 -31.15 -11.52 -13.56
N ASP A 269 -30.48 -12.27 -14.44
CA ASP A 269 -30.93 -13.59 -14.86
C ASP A 269 -30.80 -14.63 -13.72
N GLY A 270 -31.92 -15.25 -13.39
CA GLY A 270 -31.99 -16.33 -12.40
C GLY A 270 -32.16 -15.88 -10.94
N ASN A 271 -32.50 -14.61 -10.68
CA ASN A 271 -32.75 -14.07 -9.32
C ASN A 271 -31.57 -14.19 -8.33
N ILE A 272 -30.33 -14.29 -8.84
CA ILE A 272 -29.14 -14.44 -7.99
C ILE A 272 -28.76 -13.10 -7.33
N GLY A 273 -29.01 -11.97 -8.02
CA GLY A 273 -28.75 -10.63 -7.50
C GLY A 273 -27.25 -10.33 -7.37
N TRP A 274 -26.88 -9.57 -6.34
CA TRP A 274 -25.48 -9.23 -6.07
C TRP A 274 -24.71 -10.43 -5.50
N THR A 275 -23.57 -10.72 -6.10
CA THR A 275 -22.62 -11.76 -5.65
C THR A 275 -21.23 -11.15 -5.44
N ILE A 276 -20.40 -11.82 -4.65
CA ILE A 276 -19.01 -11.42 -4.47
C ILE A 276 -18.10 -12.44 -5.15
N LYS A 277 -17.23 -11.93 -6.01
CA LYS A 277 -16.13 -12.63 -6.66
C LYS A 277 -14.80 -12.01 -6.23
N GLN A 278 -13.70 -12.67 -6.55
CA GLN A 278 -12.36 -12.16 -6.27
C GLN A 278 -11.65 -11.84 -7.57
N THR A 279 -10.78 -10.84 -7.56
CA THR A 279 -9.81 -10.69 -8.64
C THR A 279 -8.71 -11.73 -8.47
N ASP A 280 -8.18 -12.22 -9.58
CA ASP A 280 -7.02 -13.12 -9.51
C ASP A 280 -5.77 -12.34 -9.10
N SER A 281 -5.39 -12.49 -7.83
CA SER A 281 -4.18 -11.90 -7.25
C SER A 281 -2.90 -12.41 -7.92
N THR A 282 -2.92 -13.60 -8.52
CA THR A 282 -1.72 -14.23 -9.11
C THR A 282 -1.26 -13.57 -10.41
N LEU A 283 -2.11 -12.79 -11.09
CA LEU A 283 -1.68 -11.98 -12.25
C LEU A 283 -1.03 -10.67 -11.83
N SER A 284 -1.32 -10.15 -10.64
CA SER A 284 -0.71 -8.92 -10.14
C SER A 284 0.76 -9.09 -9.73
N GLU A 285 1.20 -10.35 -9.51
CA GLU A 285 2.58 -10.66 -9.18
C GLU A 285 3.44 -11.04 -10.39
N ASN A 286 2.87 -11.35 -11.57
CA ASN A 286 3.65 -12.02 -12.61
C ASN A 286 3.69 -11.44 -14.04
N LYS A 287 3.00 -10.34 -14.41
CA LYS A 287 3.02 -9.90 -15.84
C LYS A 287 3.02 -8.41 -16.17
N GLY A 288 3.31 -7.50 -15.25
CA GLY A 288 3.53 -6.08 -15.61
C GLY A 288 2.39 -5.42 -16.43
N ASN A 289 1.15 -5.91 -16.30
CA ASN A 289 -0.03 -5.45 -17.05
C ASN A 289 -0.74 -4.32 -16.27
N THR A 290 -1.29 -3.32 -16.97
CA THR A 290 -2.10 -2.23 -16.33
C THR A 290 -3.56 -2.62 -16.40
N VAL A 291 -4.36 -2.36 -15.37
CA VAL A 291 -5.81 -2.42 -15.53
C VAL A 291 -6.23 -1.40 -16.61
N TRP A 292 -7.05 -1.85 -17.57
CA TRP A 292 -7.62 -1.02 -18.63
C TRP A 292 -9.07 -0.69 -18.25
N LEU A 293 -9.31 0.53 -17.77
CA LEU A 293 -10.58 0.93 -17.15
C LEU A 293 -11.75 0.96 -18.14
N GLU A 294 -11.47 1.26 -19.41
CA GLU A 294 -12.47 1.31 -20.47
C GLU A 294 -12.82 -0.08 -21.01
N GLY A 295 -12.05 -1.11 -20.67
CA GLY A 295 -12.27 -2.49 -21.08
C GLY A 295 -13.52 -3.11 -20.46
N LYS A 296 -13.99 -4.21 -21.06
CA LYS A 296 -15.15 -4.98 -20.57
C LYS A 296 -14.75 -6.34 -20.03
N ILE A 297 -15.50 -6.85 -19.06
CA ILE A 297 -15.39 -8.23 -18.60
C ILE A 297 -16.35 -9.09 -19.42
N GLU A 298 -15.80 -10.01 -20.20
CA GLU A 298 -16.56 -11.01 -20.95
C GLU A 298 -16.68 -12.30 -20.12
N SER A 299 -17.84 -12.49 -19.51
CA SER A 299 -18.13 -13.68 -18.72
C SER A 299 -18.87 -14.71 -19.57
N LYS A 300 -18.13 -15.69 -20.08
CA LYS A 300 -18.63 -16.86 -20.84
C LYS A 300 -18.80 -18.11 -19.95
N ASN A 301 -18.48 -18.00 -18.66
CA ASN A 301 -18.59 -19.07 -17.67
C ASN A 301 -18.97 -18.52 -16.29
N HIS A 302 -19.30 -19.40 -15.35
CA HIS A 302 -19.67 -19.06 -13.97
C HIS A 302 -18.47 -19.04 -13.01
N GLY A 303 -17.29 -18.64 -13.50
CA GLY A 303 -16.06 -18.60 -12.71
C GLY A 303 -16.16 -17.69 -11.48
N ARG A 304 -15.52 -18.12 -10.39
CA ARG A 304 -15.46 -17.41 -9.10
C ARG A 304 -14.40 -16.29 -9.07
N LEU A 305 -13.41 -16.38 -9.94
CA LEU A 305 -12.40 -15.35 -10.12
C LEU A 305 -12.72 -14.48 -11.33
N ILE A 306 -12.38 -13.20 -11.22
CA ILE A 306 -12.45 -12.22 -12.29
C ILE A 306 -11.05 -11.76 -12.65
N ILE A 307 -10.73 -11.89 -13.94
CA ILE A 307 -9.60 -11.21 -14.54
C ILE A 307 -10.11 -9.87 -15.04
N LEU A 308 -9.59 -8.77 -14.50
CA LEU A 308 -9.92 -7.44 -14.99
C LEU A 308 -9.32 -7.21 -16.38
N PRO A 309 -9.94 -6.37 -17.22
CA PRO A 309 -9.33 -5.96 -18.47
C PRO A 309 -7.97 -5.32 -18.23
N TYR A 310 -7.02 -5.55 -19.13
CA TYR A 310 -5.67 -5.05 -18.95
C TYR A 310 -4.95 -4.70 -20.25
N LYS A 311 -4.05 -3.72 -20.17
CA LYS A 311 -3.08 -3.39 -21.22
C LYS A 311 -1.79 -4.17 -20.98
N LYS A 312 -1.37 -4.95 -21.97
CA LYS A 312 -0.10 -5.69 -21.99
C LYS A 312 1.09 -4.73 -22.13
N THR A 313 2.29 -5.23 -21.85
CA THR A 313 3.54 -4.48 -22.02
C THR A 313 3.83 -4.09 -23.46
N ASN A 314 3.33 -4.84 -24.44
CA ASN A 314 3.47 -4.55 -25.88
C ASN A 314 2.42 -3.56 -26.42
N GLY A 315 1.53 -3.03 -25.56
CA GLY A 315 0.50 -2.09 -25.96
C GLY A 315 -0.88 -2.70 -26.20
N ASP A 316 -1.02 -4.02 -26.35
CA ASP A 316 -2.30 -4.66 -26.63
C ASP A 316 -3.29 -4.49 -25.46
N PHE A 317 -4.54 -4.27 -25.81
CA PHE A 317 -5.66 -4.27 -24.86
C PHE A 317 -6.34 -5.64 -24.83
N VAL A 318 -6.58 -6.15 -23.62
CA VAL A 318 -7.21 -7.46 -23.39
C VAL A 318 -8.44 -7.27 -22.52
N ASN A 319 -9.59 -7.75 -22.98
CA ASN A 319 -10.81 -7.79 -22.18
C ASN A 319 -10.67 -8.73 -20.98
N GLY A 320 -11.39 -8.39 -19.91
CA GLY A 320 -11.47 -9.22 -18.73
C GLY A 320 -12.28 -10.48 -18.98
N HIS A 321 -12.14 -11.48 -18.11
CA HIS A 321 -12.92 -12.72 -18.19
C HIS A 321 -13.07 -13.39 -16.82
N THR A 322 -14.06 -14.27 -16.70
CA THR A 322 -14.26 -15.10 -15.51
C THR A 322 -13.51 -16.42 -15.64
N LYS A 323 -12.99 -16.94 -14.51
CA LYS A 323 -12.41 -18.29 -14.41
C LYS A 323 -12.53 -18.83 -12.99
N ASN A 324 -12.20 -20.10 -12.82
CA ASN A 324 -12.04 -20.71 -11.49
C ASN A 324 -10.61 -20.58 -10.98
N GLY A 325 -10.42 -20.74 -9.66
CA GLY A 325 -9.10 -20.71 -9.04
C GLY A 325 -8.26 -21.95 -9.36
N PRO A 326 -6.94 -21.91 -9.08
CA PRO A 326 -6.11 -23.10 -9.12
C PRO A 326 -6.74 -24.21 -8.24
N ARG A 327 -6.84 -25.43 -8.78
CA ARG A 327 -7.43 -26.63 -8.13
C ARG A 327 -8.96 -26.72 -8.08
N ASP A 328 -9.70 -25.73 -8.58
CA ASP A 328 -11.18 -25.74 -8.64
C ASP A 328 -11.75 -26.43 -9.91
N GLY A 329 -10.89 -26.90 -10.81
CA GLY A 329 -11.31 -27.39 -12.14
C GLY A 329 -11.82 -26.27 -13.06
N PRO A 330 -12.18 -26.59 -14.31
CA PRO A 330 -12.71 -25.60 -15.25
C PRO A 330 -14.04 -25.02 -14.74
N ALA A 331 -14.22 -23.71 -14.92
CA ALA A 331 -15.48 -23.05 -14.60
C ALA A 331 -16.60 -23.57 -15.50
N LYS A 332 -17.80 -23.79 -14.94
CA LYS A 332 -18.97 -24.23 -15.71
C LYS A 332 -19.28 -23.21 -16.82
N PRO A 333 -19.36 -23.62 -18.09
CA PRO A 333 -19.66 -22.70 -19.19
C PRO A 333 -21.09 -22.16 -19.03
N ARG A 334 -21.29 -20.93 -19.48
CA ARG A 334 -22.63 -20.35 -19.65
C ARG A 334 -23.23 -20.84 -20.96
N HIS A 335 -24.55 -20.86 -21.05
CA HIS A 335 -25.19 -20.93 -22.36
C HIS A 335 -24.84 -19.68 -23.17
N SER A 336 -24.73 -19.79 -24.49
CA SER A 336 -24.31 -18.68 -25.36
C SER A 336 -25.25 -17.46 -25.26
N SER A 337 -26.54 -17.70 -25.07
CA SER A 337 -27.55 -16.64 -24.84
C SER A 337 -27.43 -15.94 -23.47
N GLN A 338 -26.60 -16.47 -22.56
CA GLN A 338 -26.39 -15.94 -21.21
C GLN A 338 -24.99 -15.34 -21.04
N TYR A 339 -24.28 -15.11 -22.14
CA TYR A 339 -22.99 -14.43 -22.11
C TYR A 339 -23.19 -12.98 -21.70
N VAL A 340 -22.37 -12.54 -20.75
CA VAL A 340 -22.45 -11.20 -20.18
C VAL A 340 -21.17 -10.43 -20.53
N SER A 341 -21.34 -9.20 -21.02
CA SER A 341 -20.26 -8.26 -21.30
C SER A 341 -20.54 -6.99 -20.50
N LEU A 342 -19.80 -6.82 -19.39
CA LEU A 342 -20.08 -5.78 -18.42
C LEU A 342 -18.90 -4.80 -18.30
N HIS A 343 -19.22 -3.51 -18.21
CA HIS A 343 -18.28 -2.51 -17.71
C HIS A 343 -18.09 -2.69 -16.21
N PHE A 344 -16.92 -2.29 -15.72
CA PHE A 344 -16.59 -2.34 -14.30
C PHE A 344 -16.18 -0.96 -13.81
N HIS A 345 -16.49 -0.68 -12.56
CA HIS A 345 -16.09 0.55 -11.89
C HIS A 345 -15.17 0.20 -10.74
N VAL A 346 -13.95 0.71 -10.79
CA VAL A 346 -13.03 0.64 -9.66
C VAL A 346 -13.42 1.77 -8.72
N LEU A 347 -13.86 1.42 -7.51
CA LEU A 347 -14.10 2.44 -6.50
C LEU A 347 -12.77 2.78 -5.84
N GLU A 348 -12.38 4.05 -5.92
CA GLU A 348 -11.31 4.60 -5.10
C GLU A 348 -11.72 4.48 -3.62
N ASP A 349 -10.78 4.10 -2.76
CA ASP A 349 -11.02 3.68 -1.38
C ASP A 349 -12.10 4.48 -0.64
N ASP A 350 -13.21 3.83 -0.28
CA ASP A 350 -13.90 4.04 1.01
C ASP A 350 -14.94 2.98 1.41
N LEU A 351 -14.85 1.74 0.88
CA LEU A 351 -15.84 0.72 1.23
C LEU A 351 -15.40 -0.29 2.25
N MET A 352 -14.12 -0.39 2.59
CA MET A 352 -13.74 -1.22 3.73
C MET A 352 -14.14 -0.56 5.06
N ILE A 353 -14.26 0.77 5.11
CA ILE A 353 -14.90 1.48 6.23
C ILE A 353 -16.39 1.05 6.32
N GLY A 354 -17.08 0.98 5.17
CA GLY A 354 -18.44 0.44 5.05
C GLY A 354 -18.59 -1.09 5.26
N LEU A 355 -17.58 -1.90 4.95
CA LEU A 355 -17.59 -3.37 5.10
C LEU A 355 -17.34 -3.81 6.55
N PHE A 356 -16.92 -2.88 7.42
CA PHE A 356 -16.77 -3.10 8.86
C PHE A 356 -17.71 -2.24 9.73
N GLY A 357 -18.63 -1.50 9.11
CA GLY A 357 -19.81 -0.93 9.78
C GLY A 357 -19.72 0.52 10.22
N GLU A 358 -18.75 1.31 9.75
CA GLU A 358 -18.72 2.75 10.02
C GLU A 358 -18.88 3.48 8.67
N LEU A 359 -19.80 4.43 8.57
CA LEU A 359 -19.97 5.29 7.40
C LEU A 359 -19.27 6.64 7.70
N PRO A 360 -18.70 7.33 6.69
CA PRO A 360 -18.22 8.72 6.84
C PRO A 360 -19.36 9.76 6.93
N TYR A 361 -20.60 9.30 7.17
CA TYR A 361 -21.77 10.14 7.39
C TYR A 361 -22.47 9.69 8.67
N GLU A 362 -21.79 9.89 9.79
CA GLU A 362 -22.40 10.21 11.09
C GLU A 362 -21.73 11.45 11.66
#